data_AF-A0A2V7RWK6-F1
#
_entry.id   AF-A0A2V7RWK6-F1
#
_cell.length_a   1.000
_cell.length_b   1.000
_cell.length_c   1.000
_cell.angle_alpha   90.00
_cell.angle_beta   90.00
_cell.angle_gamma   90.00
#
_symmetry.space_group_name_H-M   'P 1'
#
loop_
_entity.id
_entity.type
_entity.pdbx_description
1 polymer ?
#
loop_
_entity_poly.entity_id
_entity_poly.type
_entity_poly.pdbx_seq_one_letter_code
_entity_poly.pdbx_strand_id
1 'polypeptide(L)'
;MGTADDWLKSNIAPLLANSQFQKDGLLIVTFDESFGPDTTHGGGRVEWVAVGPTVKRGYQSSRTYQHQSTLRLILKSLGITSYPGAAATAPDMTEFFTPSASGSPSTDP
;
A
#
# COMPACT_ATOMS: atom_id res chain seq x y z
N MET A 1 1.94 18.37 -14.98
CA MET A 1 2.75 17.32 -14.29
C MET A 1 3.49 17.84 -13.05
N GLY A 2 3.53 19.14 -12.74
CA GLY A 2 4.21 19.67 -11.52
C GLY A 2 3.31 19.86 -10.30
N THR A 3 2.04 20.25 -10.49
CA THR A 3 1.17 20.67 -9.37
C THR A 3 0.89 19.57 -8.33
N ALA A 4 0.67 18.33 -8.77
CA ALA A 4 0.47 17.20 -7.85
C ALA A 4 1.76 16.82 -7.13
N ASP A 5 2.91 16.88 -7.81
CA ASP A 5 4.23 16.60 -7.22
C ASP A 5 4.64 17.66 -6.19
N ASP A 6 4.42 18.94 -6.51
CA ASP A 6 4.66 20.07 -5.60
C ASP A 6 3.72 20.02 -4.39
N TRP A 7 2.44 19.68 -4.61
CA TRP A 7 1.50 19.46 -3.50
C TRP A 7 1.93 18.30 -2.62
N LEU A 8 2.35 17.18 -3.20
CA LEU A 8 2.82 16.01 -2.46
C LEU A 8 4.06 16.38 -1.64
N LYS A 9 5.04 17.07 -2.23
CA LYS A 9 6.24 17.54 -1.51
C LYS A 9 5.89 18.47 -0.36
N SER A 10 4.97 19.42 -0.57
CA SER A 10 4.61 20.41 0.45
C SER A 10 3.78 19.81 1.59
N ASN A 11 2.87 18.88 1.29
CA ASN A 11 1.87 18.41 2.27
C ASN A 11 2.16 17.02 2.84
N ILE A 12 2.87 16.16 2.11
CA ILE A 12 3.17 14.79 2.54
C ILE A 12 4.53 14.73 3.26
N ALA A 13 5.49 15.61 2.95
CA ALA A 13 6.78 15.60 3.64
C ALA A 13 6.69 15.73 5.17
N PRO A 14 5.82 16.60 5.75
CA PRO A 14 5.63 16.65 7.21
C PRO A 14 5.05 15.35 7.79
N LEU A 15 4.14 14.69 7.07
CA LEU A 15 3.59 13.39 7.46
C LEU A 15 4.69 12.32 7.47
N LEU A 16 5.50 12.28 6.41
CA LEU A 16 6.60 11.31 6.31
C LEU A 16 7.68 11.57 7.38
N ALA A 17 7.91 12.82 7.78
CA ALA A 17 8.86 13.15 8.84
C ALA A 17 8.33 12.87 10.26
N ASN A 18 7.04 12.56 10.41
CA ASN A 18 6.43 12.30 11.71
C ASN A 18 6.96 10.99 12.33
N SER A 19 7.37 11.03 13.60
CA SER A 19 7.95 9.87 14.30
C SER A 19 6.97 8.70 14.45
N GLN A 20 5.67 8.98 14.58
CA GLN A 20 4.63 7.95 14.62
C GLN A 20 4.50 7.29 13.25
N PHE A 21 4.52 8.07 12.17
CA PHE A 21 4.50 7.53 10.81
C PHE A 21 5.75 6.67 10.52
N GLN A 22 6.92 7.10 10.99
CA GLN A 22 8.18 6.34 10.81
C GLN A 22 8.22 5.02 11.59
N LYS A 23 7.35 4.81 12.58
CA LYS A 23 7.29 3.57 13.34
C LYS A 23 6.61 2.45 12.54
N ASP A 24 5.37 2.67 12.13
CA ASP A 24 4.50 1.68 11.49
C ASP A 24 3.48 2.30 10.51
N GLY A 25 3.69 3.56 10.12
CA GLY A 25 2.80 4.29 9.22
C GLY A 25 2.78 3.73 7.79
N LEU A 26 1.59 3.70 7.21
CA LEU A 26 1.38 3.34 5.80
C LEU A 26 0.57 4.43 5.11
N LEU A 27 1.17 5.02 4.08
CA LEU A 27 0.49 5.89 3.12
C LEU A 27 0.24 5.11 1.84
N ILE A 28 -1.01 5.10 1.39
CA ILE A 28 -1.40 4.55 0.08
C ILE A 28 -1.93 5.71 -0.76
N VAL A 29 -1.38 5.89 -1.95
CA VAL A 29 -1.88 6.81 -2.97
C VAL A 29 -2.47 5.97 -4.10
N THR A 30 -3.73 6.23 -4.45
CA THR A 30 -4.46 5.51 -5.50
C THR A 30 -5.44 6.46 -6.18
N PHE A 31 -5.94 6.06 -7.33
CA PHE A 31 -7.01 6.74 -8.07
C PHE A 31 -8.21 5.81 -8.20
N ASP A 32 -9.42 6.36 -8.23
CA ASP A 32 -10.65 5.58 -8.35
C ASP A 32 -10.83 5.01 -9.77
N GLU A 33 -10.52 5.81 -10.80
CA GLU A 33 -10.59 5.41 -12.20
C GLU A 33 -9.37 5.86 -13.02
N SER A 34 -9.13 5.17 -14.12
CA SER A 34 -8.10 5.54 -15.08
C SER A 34 -8.54 6.76 -15.90
N PHE A 35 -7.55 7.49 -16.44
CA PHE A 35 -7.84 8.59 -17.33
C PHE A 35 -8.00 8.12 -18.79
N GLY A 36 -9.07 8.56 -19.45
CA GLY A 36 -9.26 8.35 -20.89
C GLY A 36 -10.09 7.09 -21.22
N PRO A 37 -9.85 6.42 -22.36
CA PRO A 37 -10.72 5.35 -22.84
C PRO A 37 -10.47 3.98 -22.17
N ASP A 38 -9.47 3.86 -21.29
CA ASP A 38 -9.21 2.59 -20.62
C ASP A 38 -10.31 2.29 -19.59
N THR A 39 -11.10 1.27 -19.90
CA THR A 39 -12.20 0.79 -19.05
C THR A 39 -11.97 -0.66 -18.63
N THR A 40 -10.75 -1.18 -18.83
CA THR A 40 -10.40 -2.57 -18.50
C THR A 40 -10.70 -2.87 -17.03
N HIS A 41 -11.28 -4.03 -16.75
CA HIS A 41 -11.70 -4.42 -15.40
C HIS A 41 -12.69 -3.44 -14.71
N GLY A 42 -13.43 -2.63 -15.48
CA GLY A 42 -14.52 -1.79 -14.98
C GLY A 42 -14.12 -0.36 -14.59
N GLY A 43 -12.84 0.00 -14.73
CA GLY A 43 -12.34 1.36 -14.44
C GLY A 43 -10.96 1.68 -15.02
N GLY A 44 -10.36 0.75 -15.76
CA GLY A 44 -9.02 0.89 -16.33
C GLY A 44 -7.89 0.73 -15.31
N ARG A 45 -6.65 0.85 -15.77
CA ARG A 45 -5.47 0.75 -14.93
C ARG A 45 -5.18 2.07 -14.23
N VAL A 46 -5.16 2.04 -12.91
CA VAL A 46 -4.80 3.18 -12.06
C VAL A 46 -3.40 3.04 -11.49
N GLU A 47 -2.77 4.17 -11.18
CA GLU A 47 -1.56 4.18 -10.37
C GLU A 47 -1.89 3.85 -8.91
N TRP A 48 -1.04 3.04 -8.30
CA TRP A 48 -1.15 2.64 -6.90
C TRP A 48 0.25 2.62 -6.29
N VAL A 49 0.46 3.43 -5.25
CA VAL A 49 1.77 3.61 -4.61
C VAL A 49 1.61 3.46 -3.10
N ALA A 50 2.45 2.64 -2.49
CA ALA A 50 2.59 2.54 -1.04
C ALA A 50 3.90 3.16 -0.55
N VAL A 51 3.83 3.87 0.57
CA VAL A 51 4.98 4.50 1.23
C VAL A 51 4.91 4.20 2.72
N GLY A 52 6.00 3.73 3.30
CA GLY A 52 6.10 3.43 4.73
C GLY A 52 7.47 2.85 5.09
N PRO A 53 7.78 2.73 6.39
CA PRO A 53 9.06 2.21 6.88
C PRO A 53 9.26 0.73 6.57
N THR A 54 8.16 -0.03 6.47
CA THR A 54 8.16 -1.48 6.16
C THR A 54 7.83 -1.78 4.69
N VAL A 55 7.62 -0.77 3.84
CA VAL A 55 7.34 -0.95 2.41
C VAL A 55 8.65 -1.13 1.65
N LYS A 56 8.71 -2.10 0.74
CA LYS A 56 9.87 -2.35 -0.12
C LYS A 56 10.13 -1.15 -1.03
N ARG A 57 11.34 -0.59 -0.97
CA ARG A 57 11.75 0.54 -1.81
C ARG A 57 11.95 0.12 -3.26
N GLY A 58 11.41 0.90 -4.20
CA GLY A 58 11.57 0.68 -5.64
C GLY A 58 10.98 -0.63 -6.16
N TYR A 59 10.14 -1.29 -5.37
CA TYR A 59 9.52 -2.56 -5.74
C TYR A 59 8.25 -2.32 -6.56
N GLN A 60 8.14 -3.03 -7.68
CA GLN A 60 6.96 -3.05 -8.53
C GLN A 60 6.48 -4.49 -8.69
N SER A 61 5.21 -4.75 -8.36
CA SER A 61 4.60 -6.05 -8.57
C SER A 61 4.20 -6.25 -10.03
N SER A 62 4.26 -7.50 -10.51
CA SER A 62 3.72 -7.94 -11.80
C SER A 62 2.28 -8.49 -11.70
N ARG A 63 1.70 -8.53 -10.50
CA ARG A 63 0.34 -9.05 -10.27
C ARG A 63 -0.72 -7.99 -10.53
N THR A 64 -1.90 -8.43 -10.96
CA THR A 64 -3.07 -7.57 -11.08
C THR A 64 -3.79 -7.46 -9.75
N TYR A 65 -3.99 -6.22 -9.31
CA TYR A 65 -4.79 -5.88 -8.13
C TYR A 65 -5.93 -4.96 -8.53
N GLN A 66 -7.00 -4.98 -7.73
CA GLN A 66 -8.15 -4.08 -7.85
C GLN A 66 -8.43 -3.45 -6.48
N HIS A 67 -9.34 -2.49 -6.40
CA HIS A 67 -9.66 -1.74 -5.17
C HIS A 67 -9.99 -2.62 -3.96
N GLN A 68 -10.62 -3.78 -4.17
CA GLN A 68 -10.88 -4.75 -3.11
C GLN A 68 -9.60 -5.32 -2.47
N SER A 69 -8.49 -5.41 -3.21
CA SER A 69 -7.18 -5.80 -2.65
C SER A 69 -6.61 -4.71 -1.74
N THR A 70 -6.81 -3.44 -2.09
CA THR A 70 -6.45 -2.30 -1.22
C THR A 70 -7.27 -2.35 0.08
N LEU A 71 -8.58 -2.60 0.01
CA LEU A 71 -9.42 -2.75 1.20
C LEU A 71 -8.96 -3.91 2.09
N ARG A 72 -8.67 -5.08 1.49
CA ARG A 72 -8.12 -6.24 2.21
C ARG A 72 -6.81 -5.87 2.91
N LEU A 73 -5.90 -5.16 2.23
CA LEU A 73 -4.62 -4.74 2.80
C LEU A 73 -4.82 -3.83 4.02
N ILE A 74 -5.68 -2.82 3.92
CA ILE A 74 -5.94 -1.87 5.02
C ILE A 74 -6.50 -2.63 6.23
N LEU A 75 -7.53 -3.46 6.03
CA LEU A 75 -8.12 -4.26 7.11
C LEU A 75 -7.08 -5.17 7.78
N LYS A 76 -6.27 -5.86 6.98
CA LYS A 76 -5.20 -6.73 7.48
C LYS A 76 -4.15 -5.95 8.28
N SER A 77 -3.75 -4.76 7.81
CA SER A 77 -2.80 -3.89 8.53
C SER A 77 -3.34 -3.39 9.87
N LEU A 78 -4.67 -3.28 10.01
CA LEU A 78 -5.35 -2.96 11.27
C LEU A 78 -5.62 -4.20 12.15
N GLY A 79 -5.13 -5.38 11.76
CA GLY A 79 -5.32 -6.63 12.49
C GLY A 79 -6.71 -7.27 12.32
N ILE A 80 -7.53 -6.79 11.38
CA ILE A 80 -8.84 -7.35 11.07
C ILE A 80 -8.65 -8.58 10.18
N THR A 81 -9.22 -9.71 10.59
CA THR A 81 -9.08 -11.01 9.90
C THR A 81 -10.33 -11.45 9.14
N SER A 82 -11.45 -10.74 9.32
CA SER A 82 -12.70 -10.96 8.59
C SER A 82 -12.91 -9.83 7.60
N TYR A 83 -12.94 -10.15 6.30
CA TYR A 83 -13.01 -9.15 5.24
C TYR A 83 -14.42 -9.11 4.61
N PRO A 84 -15.01 -7.93 4.36
CA PRO A 84 -16.32 -7.80 3.76
C PRO A 84 -16.27 -7.95 2.23
N GLY A 85 -17.36 -8.44 1.65
CA GLY A 85 -17.59 -8.44 0.19
C GLY A 85 -16.44 -9.04 -0.62
N ALA A 86 -16.08 -8.38 -1.72
CA ALA A 86 -15.02 -8.84 -2.63
C ALA A 86 -13.62 -8.84 -1.99
N ALA A 87 -13.40 -8.13 -0.88
CA ALA A 87 -12.11 -8.14 -0.19
C ALA A 87 -11.78 -9.51 0.42
N ALA A 88 -12.80 -10.33 0.73
CA ALA A 88 -12.62 -11.69 1.25
C ALA A 88 -11.83 -12.60 0.31
N THR A 89 -12.04 -12.45 -1.00
CA THR A 89 -11.41 -13.28 -2.04
C THR A 89 -10.37 -12.52 -2.87
N ALA A 90 -10.16 -11.24 -2.59
CA ALA A 90 -9.19 -10.42 -3.30
C ALA A 90 -7.76 -10.92 -3.08
N PRO A 91 -6.87 -10.85 -4.09
CA PRO A 91 -5.44 -11.15 -3.92
C PRO A 91 -4.80 -10.31 -2.82
N ASP A 92 -3.91 -10.95 -2.05
CA ASP A 92 -3.22 -10.34 -0.91
C ASP A 92 -2.00 -9.51 -1.36
N MET A 93 -1.87 -8.30 -0.82
CA MET A 93 -0.80 -7.35 -1.17
C MET A 93 0.36 -7.33 -0.16
N THR A 94 0.52 -8.33 0.72
CA THR A 94 1.66 -8.33 1.66
C THR A 94 3.03 -8.43 0.98
N GLU A 95 3.09 -8.78 -0.30
CA GLU A 95 4.36 -8.81 -1.05
C GLU A 95 5.05 -7.45 -1.15
N PHE A 96 4.32 -6.34 -0.98
CA PHE A 96 4.87 -4.98 -0.99
C PHE A 96 5.67 -4.65 0.27
N PHE A 97 5.59 -5.48 1.32
CA PHE A 97 6.25 -5.22 2.60
C PHE A 97 7.48 -6.10 2.78
N THR A 98 8.49 -5.56 3.47
CA THR A 98 9.63 -6.35 3.93
C THR A 98 9.12 -7.39 4.93
N PRO A 99 9.63 -8.63 4.88
CA PRO A 99 9.38 -9.58 5.97
C PRO A 99 9.82 -8.92 7.28
N SER A 100 8.98 -8.93 8.30
CA SER A 100 9.41 -8.55 9.64
C SER A 100 10.64 -9.39 9.97
N ALA A 101 11.75 -8.75 10.35
CA ALA A 101 12.87 -9.47 10.93
C ALA A 101 12.35 -10.10 12.23
N SER A 102 11.86 -11.34 12.16
CA SER A 102 11.69 -12.18 13.34
C SER A 102 13.04 -12.19 14.02
N GLY A 103 13.08 -11.76 15.28
CA GLY A 103 14.30 -11.64 16.07
C GLY A 103 15.18 -12.89 15.94
N SER A 104 16.50 -12.67 16.01
CA SER A 104 17.52 -13.71 16.00
C SER A 104 17.06 -14.96 16.77
N PRO A 105 17.38 -16.18 16.28
CA PRO A 105 17.23 -17.36 17.11
C PRO A 105 18.08 -17.14 18.36
N SER A 106 17.42 -17.02 19.51
CA SER A 106 18.08 -17.09 20.80
C SER A 106 18.65 -18.49 20.94
N THR A 107 19.92 -18.65 20.60
CA THR A 107 20.72 -19.75 21.14
C THR A 107 21.01 -19.42 22.59
N ASP A 108 20.42 -20.20 23.50
CA ASP A 108 20.94 -20.38 24.85
C ASP A 108 20.64 -21.83 25.29
N PRO A 109 21.42 -22.38 26.23
CA PRO A 109 22.21 -23.61 26.09
C PRO A 109 21.44 -24.93 26.18
#